data_AF-A0A522WRW4-F1
#
_entry.id   AF-A0A522WRW4-F1
#
_cell.length_a   1.000
_cell.length_b   1.000
_cell.length_c   1.000
_cell.angle_alpha   90.00
_cell.angle_beta   90.00
_cell.angle_gamma   90.00
#
_symmetry.space_group_name_H-M   'P 1'
#
loop_
_entity.id
_entity.type
_entity.pdbx_description
1 polymer ?
#
loop_
_entity_poly.entity_id
_entity_poly.type
_entity_poly.pdbx_seq_one_letter_code
_entity_poly.pdbx_strand_id
1 'polypeptide(L)'
;MNMKIRFIIKKLSNPRVRRRLKIGLSVYAGVAVLGLLFKIVYDIGYFNAQSLKNDKNAELPITHPVLTMESAQRIVSGALKEDPTNPKTIVNQIIDNNQKLSTIIIENDKLKKIAWIIDMRLFFTGDLLNNEGYNLTEGIEHQHNINR
;
A
#
# COMPACT_ATOMS: atom_id res chain seq x y z
N MET A 1 -31.15 23.61 54.91
CA MET A 1 -30.96 22.31 54.22
C MET A 1 -32.24 21.97 53.47
N ASN A 2 -32.17 21.84 52.15
CA ASN A 2 -33.35 21.73 51.27
C ASN A 2 -34.20 20.48 51.62
N MET A 3 -35.53 20.58 51.62
CA MET A 3 -36.43 19.52 52.13
C MET A 3 -36.22 18.17 51.41
N LYS A 4 -35.89 18.23 50.12
CA LYS A 4 -35.51 17.07 49.29
C LYS A 4 -34.24 16.36 49.79
N ILE A 5 -33.23 17.12 50.22
CA ILE A 5 -31.95 16.59 50.74
C ILE A 5 -32.19 15.88 52.08
N ARG A 6 -33.07 16.43 52.93
CA ARG A 6 -33.41 15.83 54.23
C ARG A 6 -34.11 14.47 54.09
N PHE A 7 -34.98 14.33 53.08
CA PHE A 7 -35.63 13.05 52.75
C PHE A 7 -34.65 11.99 52.24
N ILE A 8 -33.69 12.40 51.39
CA ILE A 8 -32.62 11.53 50.89
C ILE A 8 -31.76 11.00 52.05
N ILE A 9 -31.35 11.87 52.98
CA ILE A 9 -30.56 11.48 54.17
C ILE A 9 -31.33 10.47 55.04
N LYS A 10 -32.63 10.70 55.26
CA LYS A 10 -33.48 9.78 56.03
C LYS A 10 -33.58 8.39 55.39
N LYS A 11 -33.66 8.34 54.05
CA LYS A 11 -33.70 7.09 53.27
C LYS A 11 -32.36 6.36 53.25
N LEU A 12 -31.24 7.10 53.23
CA LEU A 12 -29.87 6.57 53.34
C LEU A 12 -29.50 6.07 54.74
N SER A 13 -30.21 6.51 55.78
CA SER A 13 -30.03 6.05 57.16
C SER A 13 -30.54 4.61 57.37
N ASN A 14 -31.38 4.09 56.47
CA ASN A 14 -31.83 2.70 56.52
C ASN A 14 -30.67 1.73 56.20
N PRO A 15 -30.34 0.77 57.08
CA PRO A 15 -29.19 -0.12 56.92
C PRO A 15 -29.26 -0.99 55.66
N ARG A 16 -30.47 -1.39 55.23
CA ARG A 16 -30.67 -2.20 54.01
C ARG A 16 -30.38 -1.39 52.74
N VAL A 17 -30.80 -0.12 52.72
CA VAL A 17 -30.57 0.80 51.60
C VAL A 17 -29.10 1.18 51.51
N ARG A 18 -28.47 1.49 52.66
CA ARG A 18 -27.02 1.79 52.73
C ARG A 18 -26.16 0.63 52.25
N ARG A 19 -26.50 -0.62 52.61
CA ARG A 19 -25.77 -1.81 52.16
C ARG A 19 -25.87 -2.00 50.64
N ARG A 20 -27.07 -1.88 50.07
CA ARG A 20 -27.27 -2.00 48.61
C ARG A 20 -26.57 -0.89 47.83
N LEU A 21 -26.57 0.34 48.34
CA LEU A 21 -25.88 1.46 47.72
C LEU A 21 -24.35 1.26 47.72
N LYS A 22 -23.78 0.76 48.82
CA LYS A 22 -22.34 0.44 48.88
C LYS A 22 -21.95 -0.62 47.85
N ILE A 23 -22.76 -1.67 47.69
CA ILE A 23 -22.53 -2.73 46.71
C ILE A 23 -22.63 -2.17 45.28
N GLY A 24 -23.65 -1.37 45.00
CA GLY A 24 -23.79 -0.73 43.69
C GLY A 24 -22.60 0.17 43.36
N LEU A 25 -22.13 0.96 44.35
CA LEU A 25 -20.99 1.83 44.19
C LEU A 25 -19.67 1.05 43.99
N SER A 26 -19.48 -0.06 44.71
CA SER A 26 -18.29 -0.90 44.53
C SER A 26 -18.27 -1.59 43.17
N VAL A 27 -19.43 -2.05 42.68
CA VAL A 27 -19.52 -2.65 41.34
C VAL A 27 -19.23 -1.61 40.26
N TYR A 28 -19.79 -0.40 40.39
CA TYR A 28 -19.54 0.69 39.45
C TYR A 28 -18.07 1.09 39.42
N ALA A 29 -17.43 1.20 40.59
CA ALA A 29 -16.00 1.47 40.69
C ALA A 29 -15.16 0.36 40.02
N GLY A 30 -15.51 -0.91 40.23
CA GLY A 30 -14.84 -2.04 39.59
C GLY A 30 -14.90 -1.99 38.06
N VAL A 31 -16.10 -1.73 37.51
CA VAL A 31 -16.29 -1.61 36.05
C VAL A 31 -15.51 -0.42 35.49
N ALA A 32 -15.47 0.71 36.18
CA ALA A 32 -14.70 1.88 35.77
C ALA A 32 -13.19 1.59 35.72
N VAL A 33 -12.65 0.88 36.72
CA VAL A 33 -11.23 0.48 36.74
C VAL A 33 -10.91 -0.50 35.62
N LEU A 34 -11.76 -1.51 35.40
CA LEU A 34 -11.61 -2.46 34.29
C LEU A 34 -11.60 -1.74 32.93
N GLY A 35 -12.53 -0.81 32.70
CA GLY A 35 -12.57 -0.02 31.46
C GLY A 35 -11.30 0.81 31.23
N LEU A 36 -10.75 1.42 32.30
CA LEU A 36 -9.49 2.15 32.23
C LEU A 36 -8.31 1.24 31.89
N LEU A 37 -8.23 0.05 32.49
CA LEU A 37 -7.18 -0.92 32.20
C LEU A 37 -7.24 -1.39 30.74
N PHE A 38 -8.44 -1.70 30.23
CA PHE A 38 -8.61 -2.05 28.82
C PHE A 38 -8.18 -0.92 27.89
N LYS A 39 -8.52 0.33 28.21
CA LYS A 39 -8.08 1.48 27.41
C LYS A 39 -6.56 1.62 27.39
N ILE A 40 -5.91 1.52 28.55
CA ILE A 40 -4.45 1.63 28.66
C ILE A 40 -3.75 0.52 27.87
N VAL A 41 -4.22 -0.73 28.01
CA VAL A 41 -3.67 -1.87 27.26
C VAL A 41 -3.91 -1.72 25.77
N TYR A 42 -5.09 -1.25 25.35
CA TYR A 42 -5.39 -0.99 23.96
C TYR A 42 -4.50 0.13 23.39
N ASP A 43 -4.33 1.23 24.11
CA ASP A 43 -3.50 2.36 23.66
C ASP A 43 -2.02 1.97 23.58
N ILE A 44 -1.49 1.22 24.56
CA ILE A 44 -0.11 0.72 24.54
C ILE A 44 0.09 -0.32 23.43
N GLY A 45 -0.86 -1.25 23.27
CA GLY A 45 -0.82 -2.25 22.20
C GLY A 45 -0.94 -1.64 20.81
N TYR A 46 -1.80 -0.63 20.66
CA TYR A 46 -1.98 0.14 19.42
C TYR A 46 -0.73 0.96 19.10
N PHE A 47 -0.13 1.62 20.09
CA PHE A 47 1.13 2.34 19.93
C PHE A 47 2.28 1.41 19.55
N ASN A 48 2.38 0.23 20.19
CA ASN A 48 3.40 -0.77 19.88
C ASN A 48 3.19 -1.41 18.49
N ALA A 49 1.94 -1.64 18.08
CA ALA A 49 1.64 -2.11 16.73
C ALA A 49 1.94 -1.06 15.66
N GLN A 50 1.72 0.22 15.97
CA GLN A 50 2.03 1.33 15.08
C GLN A 50 3.54 1.60 15.01
N SER A 51 4.27 1.50 16.13
CA SER A 51 5.74 1.56 16.12
C SER A 51 6.33 0.38 15.36
N LEU A 52 5.86 -0.86 15.57
CA LEU A 52 6.31 -2.01 14.78
C LEU A 52 6.02 -1.86 13.28
N LYS A 53 4.89 -1.25 12.90
CA LYS A 53 4.59 -0.94 11.48
C LYS A 53 5.53 0.13 10.94
N ASN A 54 5.84 1.17 11.73
CA ASN A 54 6.74 2.24 11.32
C ASN A 54 8.19 1.75 11.26
N ASP A 55 8.63 0.88 12.16
CA ASP A 55 9.97 0.28 12.17
C ASP A 55 10.14 -0.70 11.00
N LYS A 56 9.10 -1.50 10.68
CA LYS A 56 9.08 -2.31 9.43
C LYS A 56 9.12 -1.47 8.15
N ASN A 57 8.65 -0.22 8.19
CA ASN A 57 8.70 0.71 7.07
C ASN A 57 9.97 1.58 7.09
N ALA A 58 10.70 1.63 8.21
CA ALA A 58 11.94 2.39 8.38
C ALA A 58 13.19 1.55 8.13
N GLU A 59 13.11 0.23 8.31
CA GLU A 59 14.15 -0.70 7.86
C GLU A 59 14.00 -0.96 6.35
N LEU A 60 14.98 -0.40 5.62
CA LEU A 60 15.23 -0.51 4.18
C LEU A 60 14.39 0.46 3.33
N PRO A 61 15.00 1.52 2.74
CA PRO A 61 14.49 1.98 1.47
C PRO A 61 14.52 0.76 0.55
N ILE A 62 13.35 0.23 0.23
CA ILE A 62 13.25 -0.73 -0.85
C ILE A 62 13.58 0.12 -2.08
N THR A 63 14.85 0.13 -2.46
CA THR A 63 15.29 0.56 -3.78
C THR A 63 14.68 -0.48 -4.72
N HIS A 64 13.38 -0.34 -4.97
CA HIS A 64 12.73 -1.06 -6.02
C HIS A 64 13.55 -0.75 -7.27
N PRO A 65 14.07 -1.75 -7.99
CA PRO A 65 14.78 -1.50 -9.23
C PRO A 65 13.76 -0.92 -10.22
N VAL A 66 13.72 0.41 -10.28
CA VAL A 66 12.92 1.15 -11.25
C VAL A 66 13.67 1.04 -12.57
N LEU A 67 13.01 0.54 -13.61
CA LEU A 67 13.61 0.50 -14.94
C LEU A 67 13.90 1.95 -15.38
N THR A 68 15.17 2.31 -15.50
CA THR A 68 15.60 3.61 -16.03
C THR A 68 15.78 3.54 -17.53
N MET A 69 15.70 4.67 -18.24
CA MET A 69 15.93 4.73 -19.70
C MET A 69 17.27 4.12 -20.11
N GLU A 70 18.34 4.38 -19.34
CA GLU A 70 19.67 3.79 -19.59
C GLU A 70 19.68 2.27 -19.42
N SER A 71 19.01 1.77 -18.37
CA SER A 71 18.92 0.32 -18.14
C SER A 71 18.06 -0.37 -19.21
N ALA A 72 16.96 0.26 -19.62
CA ALA A 72 16.12 -0.21 -20.72
C ALA A 72 16.91 -0.23 -22.02
N GLN A 73 17.67 0.82 -22.33
CA GLN A 73 18.53 0.88 -23.52
C GLN A 73 19.59 -0.22 -23.50
N ARG A 74 20.27 -0.45 -22.37
CA ARG A 74 21.25 -1.55 -22.24
C ARG A 74 20.62 -2.93 -22.43
N ILE A 75 19.41 -3.14 -21.88
CA ILE A 75 18.65 -4.38 -22.07
C ILE A 75 18.30 -4.57 -23.55
N VAL A 76 17.85 -3.51 -24.23
CA VAL A 76 17.49 -3.52 -25.66
C VAL A 76 18.70 -3.78 -26.54
N SER A 77 19.76 -3.00 -26.38
CA SER A 77 21.00 -3.17 -27.14
C SER A 77 21.63 -4.55 -26.88
N GLY A 78 21.65 -5.01 -25.63
CA GLY A 78 22.18 -6.33 -25.27
C GLY A 78 21.38 -7.49 -25.86
N ALA A 79 20.05 -7.41 -25.82
CA ALA A 79 19.17 -8.44 -26.38
C ALA A 79 19.23 -8.49 -27.92
N LEU A 80 19.36 -7.32 -28.58
CA LEU A 80 19.50 -7.22 -30.03
C LEU A 80 20.93 -7.41 -30.53
N LYS A 81 21.90 -7.61 -29.62
CA LYS A 81 23.34 -7.72 -29.91
C LYS A 81 23.87 -6.50 -30.69
N GLU A 82 23.35 -5.33 -30.37
CA GLU A 82 23.79 -4.04 -30.90
C GLU A 82 24.88 -3.43 -30.01
N ASP A 83 25.64 -2.48 -30.58
CA ASP A 83 26.59 -1.67 -29.81
C ASP A 83 25.82 -0.75 -28.84
N PRO A 84 26.04 -0.84 -27.52
CA PRO A 84 25.37 0.02 -26.54
C PRO A 84 25.79 1.50 -26.62
N THR A 85 26.92 1.81 -27.27
CA THR A 85 27.40 3.19 -27.46
C THR A 85 26.86 3.85 -28.72
N ASN A 86 26.41 3.05 -29.69
CA ASN A 86 25.75 3.52 -30.91
C ASN A 86 24.65 2.53 -31.36
N PRO A 87 23.57 2.42 -30.57
CA PRO A 87 22.52 1.45 -30.86
C PRO A 87 21.69 1.89 -32.07
N LYS A 88 21.34 0.93 -32.92
CA LYS A 88 20.43 1.19 -34.05
C LYS A 88 18.98 1.31 -33.56
N THR A 89 18.65 0.59 -32.48
CA THR A 89 17.33 0.60 -31.85
C THR A 89 17.38 1.41 -30.55
N ILE A 90 16.59 2.48 -30.48
CA ILE A 90 16.58 3.42 -29.36
C ILE A 90 15.30 3.22 -28.54
N VAL A 91 15.42 3.22 -27.21
CA VAL A 91 14.27 3.30 -26.31
C VAL A 91 13.78 4.74 -26.26
N ASN A 92 12.61 4.99 -26.83
CA ASN A 92 12.03 6.32 -26.92
C ASN A 92 11.24 6.67 -25.65
N GLN A 93 10.57 5.68 -25.04
CA GLN A 93 9.77 5.89 -23.83
C GLN A 93 9.58 4.61 -23.00
N ILE A 94 9.46 4.76 -21.68
CA ILE A 94 8.90 3.73 -20.78
C ILE A 94 7.46 4.15 -20.46
N ILE A 95 6.48 3.33 -20.85
CA ILE A 95 5.05 3.59 -20.66
C ILE A 95 4.60 3.15 -19.26
N ASP A 96 4.95 1.92 -18.89
CA ASP A 96 4.68 1.36 -17.57
C ASP A 96 5.96 0.74 -17.02
N ASN A 97 6.21 0.97 -15.74
CA ASN A 97 7.42 0.60 -15.03
C ASN A 97 7.03 -0.20 -13.78
N ASN A 98 6.43 -1.36 -14.02
CA ASN A 98 6.19 -2.33 -12.96
C ASN A 98 7.42 -3.26 -12.86
N GLN A 99 7.79 -3.62 -11.62
CA GLN A 99 9.01 -4.35 -11.28
C GLN A 99 9.13 -5.70 -11.99
N LYS A 100 8.00 -6.30 -12.39
CA LYS A 100 7.96 -7.59 -13.11
C LYS A 100 7.73 -7.44 -14.61
N LEU A 101 7.03 -6.39 -15.03
CA LEU A 101 6.64 -6.16 -16.42
C LEU A 101 6.73 -4.67 -16.70
N SER A 102 7.59 -4.29 -17.62
CA SER A 102 7.68 -2.92 -18.10
C SER A 102 7.34 -2.86 -19.58
N THR A 103 6.57 -1.85 -19.95
CA THR A 103 6.20 -1.61 -21.35
C THR A 103 7.05 -0.46 -21.87
N ILE A 104 7.74 -0.68 -22.97
CA ILE A 104 8.61 0.33 -23.59
C ILE A 104 8.24 0.55 -25.05
N ILE A 105 8.46 1.78 -25.53
CA ILE A 105 8.43 2.10 -26.96
C ILE A 105 9.87 2.13 -27.44
N ILE A 106 10.18 1.28 -28.39
CA ILE A 106 11.44 1.29 -29.12
C ILE A 106 11.26 1.91 -30.50
N GLU A 107 12.33 2.48 -31.05
CA GLU A 107 12.36 3.06 -32.37
C GLU A 107 13.60 2.56 -33.13
N ASN A 108 13.41 2.11 -34.36
CA ASN A 108 14.48 1.71 -35.27
C ASN A 108 14.14 2.25 -36.67
N ASP A 109 15.04 2.99 -37.29
CA ASP A 109 14.84 3.59 -38.63
C ASP A 109 13.49 4.33 -38.76
N LYS A 110 13.10 5.11 -37.72
CA LYS A 110 11.83 5.86 -37.57
C LYS A 110 10.57 5.01 -37.41
N LEU A 111 10.69 3.68 -37.35
CA LEU A 111 9.58 2.78 -37.05
C LEU A 111 9.52 2.55 -35.54
N LYS A 112 8.40 2.95 -34.94
CA LYS A 112 8.12 2.76 -33.52
C LYS A 112 7.43 1.42 -33.29
N LYS A 113 7.82 0.71 -32.24
CA LYS A 113 7.20 -0.56 -31.83
C LYS A 113 7.12 -0.64 -30.32
N ILE A 114 6.12 -1.37 -29.82
CA ILE A 114 6.03 -1.73 -28.41
C ILE A 114 6.92 -2.95 -28.15
N ALA A 115 7.67 -2.90 -27.06
CA ALA A 115 8.38 -4.05 -26.53
C ALA A 115 8.12 -4.20 -25.03
N TRP A 116 8.25 -5.43 -24.56
CA TRP A 116 7.95 -5.79 -23.18
C TRP A 116 9.24 -6.23 -22.49
N ILE A 117 9.53 -5.67 -21.33
CA ILE A 117 10.63 -6.10 -20.47
C ILE A 117 10.01 -6.88 -19.30
N ILE A 118 10.28 -8.18 -19.23
CA ILE A 118 9.83 -9.05 -18.14
C ILE A 118 11.06 -9.49 -17.37
N ASP A 119 11.08 -9.27 -16.06
CA ASP A 119 12.21 -9.62 -15.19
C ASP A 119 13.57 -9.15 -15.75
N MET A 120 13.64 -7.89 -16.22
CA MET A 120 14.83 -7.26 -16.83
C MET A 120 15.35 -7.96 -18.10
N ARG A 121 14.53 -8.80 -18.73
CA ARG A 121 14.81 -9.43 -20.02
C ARG A 121 13.87 -8.88 -21.06
N LEU A 122 14.41 -8.59 -22.24
CA LEU A 122 13.61 -8.11 -23.34
C LEU A 122 12.89 -9.25 -24.01
N PHE A 123 11.57 -9.13 -24.05
CA PHE A 123 10.70 -9.96 -24.84
C PHE A 123 10.22 -9.11 -26.01
N PHE A 124 10.81 -9.37 -27.16
CA PHE A 124 10.18 -9.00 -28.42
C PHE A 124 9.19 -10.09 -28.77
N THR A 125 7.96 -9.67 -29.09
CA THR A 125 7.15 -10.13 -30.23
C THR A 125 5.68 -10.28 -29.84
N GLY A 126 4.82 -9.58 -30.59
CA GLY A 126 3.42 -9.96 -30.77
C GLY A 126 2.39 -9.25 -29.91
N ASP A 127 1.15 -9.64 -30.14
CA ASP A 127 -0.03 -9.18 -29.44
C ASP A 127 -0.01 -9.73 -28.01
N LEU A 128 0.12 -8.87 -27.00
CA LEU A 128 -0.02 -9.29 -25.62
C LEU A 128 -1.51 -9.45 -25.34
N LEU A 129 -1.99 -10.68 -25.40
CA LEU A 129 -3.40 -10.96 -25.16
C LEU A 129 -3.68 -11.05 -23.66
N ASN A 130 -4.78 -10.44 -23.22
CA ASN A 130 -5.30 -10.70 -21.88
C ASN A 130 -5.98 -12.09 -21.82
N ASN A 131 -6.45 -12.50 -20.64
CA ASN A 131 -7.13 -13.79 -20.44
C ASN A 131 -8.42 -13.96 -21.26
N GLU A 132 -8.96 -12.87 -21.80
CA GLU A 132 -10.17 -12.83 -22.62
C GLU A 132 -9.83 -12.74 -24.13
N GLY A 133 -8.54 -12.72 -24.50
CA GLY A 133 -8.07 -12.65 -25.88
C GLY A 133 -7.92 -11.23 -26.45
N TYR A 134 -8.08 -10.17 -25.65
CA TYR A 134 -7.89 -8.78 -26.10
C TYR A 134 -6.42 -8.42 -26.23
N ASN A 135 -6.06 -7.80 -27.35
CA ASN A 135 -4.72 -7.34 -27.64
C ASN A 135 -4.38 -6.03 -26.91
N LEU A 136 -3.62 -6.15 -25.83
CA LEU A 136 -3.11 -5.01 -25.07
C LEU A 136 -2.04 -4.24 -25.83
N THR A 137 -1.31 -4.88 -26.76
CA THR A 137 -0.33 -4.20 -27.63
C THR A 137 -1.04 -3.19 -28.53
N GLU A 138 -2.10 -3.61 -29.23
CA GLU A 138 -2.88 -2.74 -30.13
C GLU A 138 -3.53 -1.56 -29.40
N GLY A 139 -4.08 -1.79 -28.20
CA GLY A 139 -4.64 -0.71 -27.39
C GLY A 139 -3.61 0.38 -27.05
N ILE A 140 -2.38 -0.02 -26.73
CA ILE A 140 -1.29 0.90 -26.41
C ILE A 140 -0.74 1.56 -27.69
N GLU A 141 -0.66 0.83 -28.81
CA GLU A 141 -0.26 1.40 -30.11
C GLU A 141 -1.20 2.53 -30.53
N HIS A 142 -2.51 2.31 -30.43
CA HIS A 142 -3.52 3.33 -30.69
C HIS A 142 -3.41 4.52 -29.73
N GLN A 143 -3.24 4.29 -28.43
CA GLN A 143 -3.10 5.37 -27.44
C GLN A 143 -1.88 6.26 -27.73
N HIS A 144 -0.79 5.66 -28.23
CA HIS A 144 0.46 6.36 -28.52
C HIS A 144 0.64 6.73 -30.00
N ASN A 145 -0.41 6.61 -30.83
CA ASN A 145 -0.40 6.87 -32.27
C ASN A 145 0.77 6.17 -33.01
N ILE A 146 1.07 4.94 -32.60
CA ILE A 146 2.06 4.08 -33.26
C ILE A 146 1.37 3.39 -34.42
N ASN A 147 1.60 3.88 -35.63
CA ASN A 147 1.12 3.22 -36.85
C ASN A 147 2.19 2.26 -37.37
N ARG A 148 1.74 1.04 -37.68
CA ARG A 148 2.57 -0.10 -38.08
C ARG A 148 3.20 0.06 -39.47
#